data_AF-A0A3B0XZJ2-F1
#
_entry.id   AF-A0A3B0XZJ2-F1
#
_cell.length_a   1.000
_cell.length_b   1.000
_cell.length_c   1.000
_cell.angle_alpha   90.00
_cell.angle_beta   90.00
_cell.angle_gamma   90.00
#
_symmetry.space_group_name_H-M   'P 1'
#
loop_
_entity.id
_entity.type
_entity.pdbx_description
1 polymer ?
#
loop_
_entity_poly.entity_id
_entity_poly.type
_entity_poly.pdbx_seq_one_letter_code
_entity_poly.pdbx_strand_id
1 'polypeptide(L)'
;MLVEYGLFVVFAVVMIEGFGIPAPGQSLLVAAALLSTRGQLDIRLLLVSAVFASIAGSALGYVIGRVGGRKLLLRLPISSSRLERMETFCKRYGTLLVIVSRFIDGPRQLTGLFVGSLHMPAIAFLLATSAGAVLWVGFWGLGSYYLGQHMHLIAQAFELIAPYTWIATGLLILAVSLYLIRRRNHRKPAP
;
A
#
# COMPACT_ATOMS: atom_id res chain seq x y z
N MET A 1 -10.51 -15.92 21.37
CA MET A 1 -11.62 -15.83 20.38
C MET A 1 -11.62 -14.51 19.60
N LEU A 2 -12.24 -13.38 20.03
CA LEU A 2 -12.29 -12.14 19.19
C LEU A 2 -10.90 -11.61 18.77
N VAL A 3 -9.92 -11.70 19.66
CA VAL A 3 -8.52 -11.28 19.45
C VAL A 3 -7.81 -12.14 18.40
N GLU A 4 -8.02 -13.46 18.42
CA GLU A 4 -7.44 -14.40 17.44
C GLU A 4 -8.04 -14.21 16.06
N TYR A 5 -9.36 -14.02 15.96
CA TYR A 5 -10.00 -13.72 14.68
C TYR A 5 -9.53 -12.37 14.13
N GLY A 6 -9.33 -11.36 14.98
CA GLY A 6 -8.80 -10.06 14.56
C GLY A 6 -7.38 -10.14 13.98
N LEU A 7 -6.48 -10.83 14.68
CA LEU A 7 -5.10 -11.05 14.21
C LEU A 7 -5.05 -11.88 12.92
N PHE A 8 -5.85 -12.94 12.83
CA PHE A 8 -5.91 -13.79 11.65
C PHE A 8 -6.45 -13.03 10.42
N VAL A 9 -7.49 -12.22 10.59
CA VAL A 9 -8.04 -11.38 9.50
C VAL A 9 -7.00 -10.36 9.05
N VAL A 10 -6.28 -9.71 9.97
CA VAL A 10 -5.19 -8.80 9.61
C VAL A 10 -4.10 -9.53 8.84
N PHE A 11 -3.67 -10.70 9.31
CA PHE A 11 -2.68 -11.52 8.64
C PHE A 11 -3.12 -11.89 7.22
N ALA A 12 -4.34 -12.43 7.06
CA ALA A 12 -4.85 -12.87 5.77
C ALA A 12 -4.99 -11.72 4.78
N VAL A 13 -5.55 -10.58 5.21
CA VAL A 13 -5.77 -9.41 4.35
C VAL A 13 -4.44 -8.79 3.93
N VAL A 14 -3.48 -8.62 4.85
CA VAL A 14 -2.15 -8.09 4.52
C VAL A 14 -1.37 -9.04 3.60
N MET A 15 -1.54 -10.34 3.76
CA MET A 15 -0.95 -11.34 2.87
C MET A 15 -1.54 -11.28 1.45
N ILE A 16 -2.87 -11.19 1.35
CA ILE A 16 -3.59 -11.02 0.07
C ILE A 16 -3.18 -9.69 -0.60
N GLU A 17 -3.01 -8.62 0.19
CA GLU A 17 -2.53 -7.35 -0.33
C GLU A 17 -1.10 -7.46 -0.86
N GLY A 18 -0.22 -8.12 -0.10
CA GLY A 18 1.16 -8.37 -0.49
C GLY A 18 1.30 -9.22 -1.76
N PHE A 19 0.33 -10.10 -2.02
CA PHE A 19 0.25 -10.89 -3.26
C PHE A 19 -0.02 -10.03 -4.51
N GLY A 20 -0.57 -8.82 -4.34
CA GLY A 20 -0.87 -7.89 -5.42
C GLY A 20 -2.36 -7.68 -5.69
N ILE A 21 -3.24 -8.19 -4.82
CA ILE A 21 -4.66 -7.85 -4.85
C ILE A 21 -4.87 -6.54 -4.08
N PRO A 22 -5.57 -5.54 -4.64
CA PRO A 22 -5.91 -4.34 -3.89
C PRO A 22 -6.86 -4.70 -2.75
N ALA A 23 -6.31 -4.86 -1.55
CA ALA A 23 -7.04 -5.13 -0.33
C ALA A 23 -6.75 -3.98 0.67
N PRO A 24 -7.69 -3.65 1.58
CA PRO A 24 -7.55 -2.54 2.51
C PRO A 24 -6.62 -2.87 3.69
N GLY A 25 -5.46 -3.48 3.44
CA GLY A 25 -4.57 -3.95 4.50
C GLY A 25 -3.94 -2.80 5.29
N GLN A 26 -3.68 -1.64 4.67
CA GLN A 26 -3.28 -0.42 5.40
C GLN A 26 -4.36 0.04 6.38
N SER A 27 -5.60 0.20 5.90
CA SER A 27 -6.73 0.63 6.73
C SER A 27 -7.00 -0.34 7.88
N LEU A 28 -6.88 -1.65 7.59
CA LEU A 28 -7.08 -2.70 8.58
C LEU A 28 -5.96 -2.71 9.65
N LEU A 29 -4.69 -2.49 9.25
CA LEU A 29 -3.58 -2.33 10.19
C LEU A 29 -3.79 -1.12 11.11
N VAL A 30 -4.21 0.02 10.55
CA VAL A 30 -4.52 1.23 11.32
C VAL A 30 -5.67 0.97 12.29
N ALA A 31 -6.76 0.34 11.84
CA ALA A 31 -7.90 0.01 12.70
C ALA A 31 -7.51 -0.95 13.82
N ALA A 32 -6.73 -2.00 13.52
CA ALA A 32 -6.26 -2.95 14.52
C ALA A 32 -5.29 -2.30 15.53
N ALA A 33 -4.43 -1.38 15.08
CA ALA A 33 -3.56 -0.60 15.96
C ALA A 33 -4.37 0.29 16.90
N LEU A 34 -5.44 0.93 16.42
CA LEU A 34 -6.36 1.70 17.27
C LEU A 34 -7.12 0.82 18.27
N LEU A 35 -7.50 -0.41 17.90
CA LEU A 35 -8.13 -1.34 18.85
C LEU A 35 -7.15 -1.82 19.93
N SER A 36 -5.87 -1.93 19.60
CA SER A 36 -4.83 -2.30 20.58
C SER A 36 -4.61 -1.24 21.66
N THR A 37 -4.93 0.04 21.41
CA THR A 37 -4.85 1.08 22.46
C THR A 37 -5.88 0.88 23.56
N ARG A 38 -6.99 0.20 23.26
CA ARG A 38 -8.06 -0.14 24.22
C ARG A 38 -7.80 -1.46 24.95
N GLY A 39 -6.60 -2.04 24.79
CA GLY A 39 -6.23 -3.33 25.39
C GLY A 39 -6.90 -4.54 24.76
N GLN A 40 -7.61 -4.38 23.63
CA GLN A 40 -8.31 -5.48 22.97
C GLN A 40 -7.38 -6.36 22.13
N LEU A 41 -6.21 -5.85 21.74
CA LEU A 41 -5.21 -6.52 20.92
C LEU A 41 -3.82 -6.21 21.48
N ASP A 42 -2.91 -7.18 21.46
CA ASP A 42 -1.50 -6.91 21.74
C ASP A 42 -0.84 -6.29 20.51
N ILE A 43 -0.39 -5.05 20.64
CA ILE A 43 0.31 -4.32 19.57
C ILE A 43 1.57 -5.05 19.09
N ARG A 44 2.30 -5.74 19.98
CA ARG A 44 3.51 -6.48 19.60
C ARG A 44 3.17 -7.63 18.67
N LEU A 45 2.16 -8.42 19.03
CA LEU A 45 1.68 -9.52 18.18
C LEU A 45 1.12 -9.01 16.86
N LEU A 46 0.40 -7.89 16.87
CA LEU A 46 -0.11 -7.26 15.66
C LEU A 46 1.01 -6.84 14.71
N LEU A 47 2.02 -6.13 15.21
CA LEU A 47 3.14 -5.64 14.39
C LEU A 47 3.95 -6.81 13.82
N VAL A 48 4.28 -7.81 14.65
CA VAL A 48 5.01 -9.00 14.21
C VAL A 48 4.21 -9.75 13.14
N SER A 49 2.93 -10.00 13.38
CA SER A 49 2.06 -10.69 12.43
C SER A 49 1.92 -9.93 11.11
N ALA A 50 1.78 -8.60 11.17
CA ALA A 50 1.67 -7.75 9.97
C ALA A 50 2.97 -7.74 9.17
N VAL A 51 4.15 -7.69 9.82
CA VAL A 51 5.45 -7.79 9.13
C VAL A 51 5.57 -9.14 8.43
N PHE A 52 5.30 -10.25 9.13
CA PHE A 52 5.38 -11.59 8.54
C PHE A 52 4.40 -11.79 7.39
N ALA A 53 3.14 -11.37 7.55
CA ALA A 53 2.13 -11.40 6.49
C ALA A 53 2.58 -10.61 5.25
N SER A 54 3.13 -9.42 5.48
CA SER A 54 3.59 -8.53 4.41
C SER A 54 4.77 -9.13 3.64
N ILE A 55 5.74 -9.73 4.34
CA ILE A 55 6.89 -10.40 3.73
C ILE A 55 6.41 -11.63 2.94
N ALA A 56 5.56 -12.47 3.54
CA ALA A 56 5.05 -13.68 2.90
C ALA A 56 4.25 -13.36 1.62
N GLY A 57 3.32 -12.40 1.68
CA GLY A 57 2.56 -11.96 0.50
C GLY A 57 3.47 -11.41 -0.60
N SER A 58 4.45 -10.58 -0.23
CA SER A 58 5.40 -10.01 -1.19
C SER A 58 6.29 -11.09 -1.83
N ALA A 59 6.70 -12.09 -1.06
CA ALA A 59 7.48 -13.23 -1.55
C ALA A 59 6.69 -14.05 -2.58
N LEU A 60 5.40 -14.30 -2.33
CA LEU A 60 4.51 -14.95 -3.30
C LEU A 60 4.40 -14.16 -4.60
N GLY A 61 4.16 -12.85 -4.51
CA GLY A 61 4.11 -11.97 -5.69
C GLY A 61 5.42 -11.97 -6.49
N TYR A 62 6.56 -11.99 -5.79
CA TYR A 62 7.88 -12.09 -6.41
C TYR A 62 8.11 -13.43 -7.12
N VAL A 63 7.73 -14.55 -6.50
CA VAL A 63 7.86 -15.88 -7.12
C VAL A 63 7.01 -15.97 -8.38
N ILE A 64 5.76 -15.48 -8.33
CA ILE A 64 4.88 -15.44 -9.50
C ILE A 64 5.47 -14.56 -10.60
N GLY A 65 5.97 -13.38 -10.24
CA GLY A 65 6.66 -12.50 -11.17
C GLY A 65 7.86 -13.19 -11.83
N ARG A 66 8.66 -13.91 -11.04
CA ARG A 66 9.87 -14.61 -11.50
C ARG A 66 9.56 -15.79 -12.41
N VAL A 67 8.56 -16.59 -12.06
CA VAL A 67 8.10 -17.73 -12.90
C VAL A 67 7.42 -17.24 -14.17
N GLY A 68 6.57 -16.21 -14.07
CA GLY A 68 5.89 -15.62 -15.24
C GLY A 68 6.84 -14.87 -16.18
N GLY A 69 7.96 -14.37 -15.65
CA GLY A 69 9.02 -13.70 -16.39
C GLY A 69 8.53 -12.53 -17.24
N ARG A 70 9.30 -12.20 -18.28
CA ARG A 70 8.98 -11.08 -19.19
C ARG A 70 7.65 -11.27 -19.95
N LYS A 71 7.20 -12.51 -20.15
CA LYS A 71 5.93 -12.82 -20.83
C LYS A 71 4.71 -12.31 -20.06
N LEU A 72 4.76 -12.27 -18.73
CA LEU A 72 3.68 -11.74 -17.91
C LEU A 72 3.57 -10.22 -18.04
N LEU A 73 4.71 -9.53 -18.13
CA LEU A 73 4.76 -8.07 -18.31
C LEU A 73 4.27 -7.63 -19.69
N LEU A 74 4.48 -8.45 -20.72
CA LEU A 74 3.99 -8.19 -22.08
C LEU A 74 2.46 -8.35 -22.21
N ARG A 75 1.80 -9.01 -21.25
CA ARG A 75 0.33 -9.09 -21.18
C ARG A 75 -0.29 -7.85 -20.54
N LEU A 76 0.50 -7.04 -19.84
CA LEU A 76 0.03 -5.76 -19.30
C LEU A 76 0.08 -4.69 -20.41
N PRO A 77 -0.86 -3.73 -20.43
CA PRO A 77 -0.91 -2.65 -21.43
C PRO A 77 0.18 -1.59 -21.17
N ILE A 78 1.45 -2.01 -21.18
CA ILE A 78 2.62 -1.18 -20.89
C ILE A 78 3.41 -1.00 -22.19
N SER A 79 3.68 0.25 -22.57
CA SER A 79 4.55 0.57 -23.72
C SER A 79 5.96 0.01 -23.51
N SER A 80 6.58 -0.50 -24.57
CA SER A 80 7.96 -0.98 -24.59
C SER A 80 8.95 0.04 -24.01
N SER A 81 8.78 1.32 -24.37
CA SER A 81 9.60 2.44 -23.85
C SER A 81 9.50 2.60 -22.32
N ARG A 82 8.31 2.32 -21.74
CA ARG A 82 8.09 2.39 -20.30
C ARG A 82 8.69 1.16 -19.60
N LEU A 83 8.61 -0.01 -20.23
CA LEU A 83 9.20 -1.24 -19.73
C LEU A 83 10.73 -1.13 -19.61
N GLU A 84 11.41 -0.59 -20.64
CA GLU A 84 12.86 -0.38 -20.62
C GLU A 84 13.31 0.61 -19.54
N ARG A 85 12.54 1.69 -19.34
CA ARG A 85 12.78 2.62 -18.23
C ARG A 85 12.64 1.92 -16.89
N MET A 86 11.56 1.16 -16.69
CA MET A 86 11.35 0.42 -15.45
C MET A 86 12.46 -0.61 -15.20
N GLU A 87 12.95 -1.28 -16.24
CA GLU A 87 14.07 -2.21 -16.14
C GLU A 87 15.37 -1.49 -15.75
N THR A 88 15.68 -0.36 -16.37
CA THR A 88 16.85 0.45 -16.03
C THR A 88 16.78 0.98 -14.59
N PHE A 89 15.62 1.46 -14.17
CA PHE A 89 15.37 1.88 -12.79
C PHE A 89 15.50 0.72 -11.81
N CYS A 90 14.99 -0.47 -12.14
CA CYS A 90 15.10 -1.65 -11.30
C CYS A 90 16.57 -2.13 -11.17
N LYS A 91 17.35 -2.06 -12.26
CA LYS A 91 18.78 -2.41 -12.22
C LYS A 91 19.58 -1.47 -11.31
N ARG A 92 19.27 -0.17 -11.31
CA ARG A 92 20.01 0.84 -10.54
C ARG A 92 19.49 1.04 -9.11
N TYR A 93 18.17 0.93 -8.90
CA TYR A 93 17.48 1.29 -7.66
C TYR A 93 16.51 0.21 -7.16
N GLY A 94 16.62 -1.05 -7.61
CA GLY A 94 15.66 -2.12 -7.32
C GLY A 94 15.31 -2.27 -5.83
N THR A 95 16.32 -2.27 -4.95
CA THR A 95 16.12 -2.34 -3.48
C THR A 95 15.34 -1.14 -2.95
N LEU A 96 15.71 0.07 -3.37
CA LEU A 96 15.02 1.30 -2.96
C LEU A 96 13.60 1.34 -3.49
N LEU A 97 13.38 0.88 -4.72
CA LEU A 97 12.06 0.82 -5.35
C LEU A 97 11.12 -0.11 -4.58
N VAL A 98 11.60 -1.26 -4.10
CA VAL A 98 10.82 -2.18 -3.26
C VAL A 98 10.44 -1.55 -1.91
N ILE A 99 11.31 -0.73 -1.32
CA ILE A 99 11.03 -0.04 -0.06
C ILE A 99 10.05 1.11 -0.26
N VAL A 100 10.35 2.02 -1.19
CA VAL A 100 9.58 3.25 -1.43
C VAL A 100 8.20 2.95 -1.99
N SER A 101 8.09 1.94 -2.86
CA SER A 101 6.78 1.54 -3.43
C SER A 101 5.77 1.14 -2.35
N ARG A 102 6.21 0.70 -1.16
CA ARG A 102 5.29 0.35 -0.06
C ARG A 102 4.51 1.55 0.50
N PHE A 103 5.02 2.77 0.31
CA PHE A 103 4.34 3.98 0.75
C PHE A 103 3.40 4.58 -0.32
N ILE A 104 3.36 3.98 -1.51
CA ILE A 104 2.55 4.45 -2.64
C ILE A 104 1.54 3.37 -3.02
N ASP A 105 0.26 3.63 -2.77
CA ASP A 105 -0.83 2.74 -3.15
C ASP A 105 -0.94 2.62 -4.68
N GLY A 106 -1.13 1.40 -5.16
CA GLY A 106 -1.07 1.04 -6.58
C GLY A 106 0.27 0.37 -6.95
N PRO A 107 1.39 1.12 -7.06
CA PRO A 107 2.70 0.55 -7.35
C PRO A 107 3.12 -0.56 -6.38
N ARG A 108 2.78 -0.45 -5.09
CA ARG A 108 3.07 -1.46 -4.06
C ARG A 108 2.67 -2.88 -4.46
N GLN A 109 1.44 -3.04 -4.95
CA GLN A 109 0.83 -4.33 -5.27
C GLN A 109 1.54 -5.02 -6.45
N LEU A 110 1.98 -4.22 -7.43
CA LEU A 110 2.61 -4.73 -8.63
C LEU A 110 4.14 -4.84 -8.50
N THR A 111 4.75 -4.22 -7.49
CA THR A 111 6.21 -4.15 -7.36
C THR A 111 6.84 -5.54 -7.22
N GLY A 112 6.24 -6.43 -6.42
CA GLY A 112 6.71 -7.81 -6.30
C GLY A 112 6.71 -8.54 -7.64
N LEU A 113 5.61 -8.41 -8.39
CA LEU A 113 5.46 -8.99 -9.72
C LEU A 113 6.51 -8.46 -10.71
N PHE A 114 6.67 -7.13 -10.80
CA PHE A 114 7.61 -6.48 -11.70
C PHE A 114 9.06 -6.88 -11.41
N VAL A 115 9.47 -6.77 -10.14
CA VAL A 115 10.83 -7.04 -9.70
C VAL A 115 11.17 -8.53 -9.84
N GLY A 116 10.19 -9.41 -9.59
CA GLY A 116 10.30 -10.83 -9.88
C GLY A 116 10.50 -11.11 -11.37
N SER A 117 9.69 -10.51 -12.24
CA SER A 117 9.79 -10.70 -13.70
C SER A 117 11.11 -10.22 -14.29
N LEU A 118 11.75 -9.22 -13.66
CA LEU A 118 13.08 -8.73 -14.01
C LEU A 118 14.22 -9.56 -13.40
N HIS A 119 13.92 -10.69 -12.74
CA HIS A 119 14.89 -11.61 -12.16
C HIS A 119 15.85 -10.97 -11.14
N MET A 120 15.37 -10.00 -10.35
CA MET A 120 16.15 -9.44 -9.25
C MET A 120 16.58 -10.56 -8.28
N PRO A 121 17.80 -10.55 -7.70
CA PRO A 121 18.23 -11.56 -6.75
C PRO A 121 17.27 -11.70 -5.56
N ALA A 122 16.86 -12.93 -5.24
CA ALA A 122 15.85 -13.19 -4.20
C ALA A 122 16.29 -12.68 -2.82
N ILE A 123 17.58 -12.78 -2.50
CA ILE A 123 18.14 -12.29 -1.23
C ILE A 123 18.00 -10.76 -1.14
N ALA A 124 18.36 -10.04 -2.21
CA ALA A 124 18.23 -8.58 -2.25
C ALA A 124 16.75 -8.15 -2.14
N PHE A 125 15.85 -8.87 -2.82
CA PHE A 125 14.41 -8.62 -2.71
C PHE A 125 13.89 -8.87 -1.30
N LEU A 126 14.25 -10.00 -0.67
CA LEU A 126 13.81 -10.34 0.68
C LEU A 126 14.31 -9.34 1.73
N LEU A 127 15.57 -8.92 1.64
CA LEU A 127 16.12 -7.89 2.53
C LEU A 127 15.40 -6.54 2.34
N ALA A 128 15.18 -6.12 1.09
CA ALA A 128 14.45 -4.89 0.77
C ALA A 128 13.00 -4.94 1.26
N THR A 129 12.31 -6.05 1.01
CA THR A 129 10.92 -6.27 1.44
C THR A 129 10.82 -6.32 2.95
N SER A 130 11.77 -6.95 3.63
CA SER A 130 11.78 -7.04 5.10
C SER A 130 11.99 -5.66 5.72
N ALA A 131 12.99 -4.91 5.25
CA ALA A 131 13.24 -3.54 5.69
C ALA A 131 12.03 -2.63 5.43
N GLY A 132 11.46 -2.70 4.21
CA GLY A 132 10.28 -1.94 3.85
C GLY A 132 9.04 -2.33 4.67
N ALA A 133 8.84 -3.62 4.96
CA ALA A 133 7.74 -4.10 5.78
C ALA A 133 7.86 -3.59 7.22
N VAL A 134 9.05 -3.65 7.82
CA VAL A 134 9.29 -3.11 9.17
C VAL A 134 9.06 -1.61 9.21
N LEU A 135 9.57 -0.85 8.23
CA LEU A 135 9.36 0.59 8.16
C LEU A 135 7.88 0.94 7.97
N TRP A 136 7.18 0.25 7.08
CA TRP A 136 5.77 0.52 6.79
C TRP A 136 4.87 0.14 7.96
N VAL A 137 5.07 -1.04 8.56
CA VAL A 137 4.32 -1.49 9.75
C VAL A 137 4.66 -0.64 10.96
N GLY A 138 5.92 -0.24 11.13
CA GLY A 138 6.33 0.70 12.16
C GLY A 138 5.64 2.06 11.99
N PHE A 139 5.70 2.63 10.79
CA PHE A 139 5.10 3.93 10.50
C PHE A 139 3.59 3.93 10.70
N TRP A 140 2.86 3.01 10.07
CA TRP A 140 1.39 2.97 10.16
C TRP A 140 0.89 2.34 11.46
N GLY A 141 1.49 1.25 11.91
CA GLY A 141 1.08 0.53 13.11
C GLY A 141 1.44 1.26 14.40
N LEU A 142 2.72 1.55 14.65
CA LEU A 142 3.12 2.30 15.84
C LEU A 142 2.63 3.75 15.78
N GLY A 143 2.69 4.37 14.60
CA GLY A 143 2.16 5.72 14.41
C GLY A 143 0.69 5.79 14.83
N SER A 144 -0.15 4.87 14.35
CA SER A 144 -1.58 4.84 14.70
C SER A 144 -1.83 4.43 16.15
N TYR A 145 -0.99 3.57 16.73
CA TYR A 145 -1.07 3.20 18.15
C TYR A 145 -0.80 4.40 19.07
N TYR A 146 0.31 5.12 18.88
CA TYR A 146 0.63 6.30 19.68
C TYR A 146 -0.37 7.44 19.43
N LEU A 147 -0.76 7.66 18.17
CA LEU A 147 -1.81 8.61 17.80
C LEU A 147 -3.13 8.25 18.52
N GLY A 148 -3.45 6.96 18.57
CA GLY A 148 -4.59 6.37 19.28
C GLY A 148 -4.58 6.64 20.78
N GLN A 149 -3.41 6.52 21.44
CA GLN A 149 -3.25 6.81 22.88
C GLN A 149 -3.44 8.30 23.20
N HIS A 150 -3.03 9.18 22.27
CA HIS A 150 -3.21 10.62 22.38
C HIS A 150 -4.49 11.14 21.69
N MET A 151 -5.46 10.26 21.38
CA MET A 151 -6.68 10.64 20.67
C MET A 151 -7.52 11.71 21.38
N HIS A 152 -7.34 11.94 22.69
CA HIS A 152 -7.99 13.05 23.39
C HIS A 152 -7.54 14.43 22.87
N LEU A 153 -6.29 14.59 22.42
CA LEU A 153 -5.77 15.82 21.80
C LEU A 153 -6.22 15.96 20.33
N ILE A 154 -6.39 14.82 19.65
CA ILE A 154 -6.76 14.78 18.23
C ILE A 154 -8.26 14.90 18.06
N ALA A 155 -9.07 14.38 18.97
CA ALA A 155 -10.52 14.58 18.98
C ALA A 155 -10.86 16.07 19.13
N GLN A 156 -10.14 16.81 19.99
CA GLN A 156 -10.29 18.27 20.10
C GLN A 156 -9.85 19.00 18.81
N ALA A 157 -8.76 18.57 18.16
CA ALA A 157 -8.34 19.13 16.88
C ALA A 157 -9.27 18.76 15.71
N PHE A 158 -9.82 17.54 15.70
CA PHE A 158 -10.77 17.06 14.69
C PHE A 158 -12.13 17.71 14.86
N GLU A 159 -12.60 18.03 16.06
CA GLU A 159 -13.83 18.82 16.22
C GLU A 159 -13.68 20.23 15.62
N LEU A 160 -12.49 20.83 15.66
CA LEU A 160 -12.21 22.08 14.96
C LEU A 160 -12.04 21.94 13.43
N ILE A 161 -11.54 20.81 12.93
CA ILE A 161 -11.12 20.62 11.53
C ILE A 161 -12.12 19.80 10.69
N ALA A 162 -12.98 19.01 11.32
CA ALA A 162 -13.98 18.16 10.68
C ALA A 162 -14.84 18.93 9.67
N PRO A 163 -15.51 20.06 9.98
CA PRO A 163 -16.32 20.75 8.97
C PRO A 163 -15.49 21.25 7.79
N TYR A 164 -14.24 21.64 7.99
CA TYR A 164 -13.36 22.13 6.92
C TYR A 164 -12.89 21.02 5.97
N THR A 165 -12.65 19.80 6.47
CA THR A 165 -12.22 18.67 5.64
C THR A 165 -13.31 18.18 4.69
N TRP A 166 -14.57 18.07 5.16
CA TRP A 166 -15.71 17.72 4.30
C TRP A 166 -15.98 18.78 3.23
N ILE A 167 -15.87 20.06 3.58
CA ILE A 167 -16.04 21.18 2.64
C ILE A 167 -14.91 21.21 1.61
N ALA A 168 -13.65 21.02 2.03
CA ALA A 168 -12.50 20.99 1.13
C ALA A 168 -12.55 19.80 0.16
N THR A 169 -12.93 18.61 0.63
CA THR A 169 -13.12 17.44 -0.22
C THR A 169 -14.30 17.63 -1.18
N GLY A 170 -15.41 18.21 -0.73
CA GLY A 170 -16.55 18.54 -1.58
C GLY A 170 -16.21 19.55 -2.68
N LEU A 171 -15.48 20.62 -2.34
CA LEU A 171 -15.01 21.62 -3.30
C LEU A 171 -14.01 21.05 -4.30
N LEU A 172 -13.11 20.17 -3.87
CA LEU A 172 -12.16 19.50 -4.76
C LEU A 172 -12.90 18.60 -5.77
N ILE A 173 -13.89 17.82 -5.31
CA ILE A 173 -14.72 16.98 -6.19
C ILE A 173 -15.53 17.84 -7.16
N LEU A 174 -16.07 18.97 -6.70
CA LEU A 174 -16.80 19.92 -7.55
C LEU A 174 -15.89 20.57 -8.60
N ALA A 175 -14.69 21.02 -8.21
CA ALA A 175 -13.72 21.61 -9.12
C ALA A 175 -13.25 20.61 -10.18
N VAL A 176 -12.98 19.36 -9.78
CA VAL A 176 -12.57 18.28 -10.69
C VAL A 176 -13.71 17.90 -11.63
N SER A 177 -14.94 17.77 -11.14
CA SER A 177 -16.10 17.45 -11.99
C SER A 177 -16.39 18.57 -13.00
N LEU A 178 -16.35 19.84 -12.59
CA LEU A 178 -16.48 20.98 -13.49
C LEU A 178 -15.34 21.05 -14.52
N TYR A 179 -14.10 20.76 -14.11
CA TYR A 179 -12.96 20.69 -15.02
C TYR A 179 -13.14 19.58 -16.06
N LEU A 180 -13.60 18.39 -15.65
CA LEU A 180 -13.85 17.26 -16.55
C LEU A 180 -15.03 17.53 -17.49
N ILE A 181 -16.10 18.18 -17.02
CA ILE A 181 -17.25 18.57 -17.86
C ILE A 181 -16.82 19.62 -18.90
N ARG A 182 -16.05 20.64 -18.48
CA ARG A 182 -15.49 21.64 -19.41
C ARG A 182 -14.57 21.01 -20.44
N ARG A 183 -13.68 20.11 -20.01
CA ARG A 183 -12.78 19.36 -20.92
C ARG A 183 -13.55 18.46 -21.89
N ARG A 184 -14.69 17.90 -21.48
CA ARG A 184 -15.56 17.06 -22.32
C ARG A 184 -16.37 17.90 -23.32
N ASN A 185 -16.81 19.10 -22.93
CA ASN A 185 -17.48 20.03 -23.85
C ASN A 185 -16.54 20.65 -24.89
N HIS A 186 -15.25 20.86 -24.58
CA HIS A 186 -14.25 21.27 -25.56
C HIS A 186 -13.80 20.16 -26.54
N ARG A 187 -14.32 18.93 -26.39
CA ARG A 187 -14.05 17.78 -27.29
C ARG A 187 -15.22 17.41 -28.21
N LYS A 188 -16.31 18.18 -28.25
CA LYS A 188 -17.31 18.03 -29.32
C LYS A 188 -16.79 18.76 -30.57
N PRO A 189 -16.51 18.06 -31.69
CA PRO A 189 -16.06 18.70 -32.92
C PRO A 189 -17.16 19.66 -33.41
N ALA A 190 -16.75 20.84 -33.86
CA ALA A 190 -17.61 21.72 -34.63
C ALA A 190 -18.16 20.96 -35.86
N PRO A 191 -19.44 21.14 -36.23
CA PRO A 191 -20.01 20.55 -37.43
C PRO A 191 -19.34 21.08 -38.70
#